data_AF-A0AA91PGD1-F1
#
_entry.id   AF-A0AA91PGD1-F1
#
_cell.length_a   1.000
_cell.length_b   1.000
_cell.length_c   1.000
_cell.angle_alpha   90.00
_cell.angle_beta   90.00
_cell.angle_gamma   90.00
#
_symmetry.space_group_name_H-M   'P 1'
#
loop_
_entity.id
_entity.type
_entity.pdbx_description
1 polymer ?
#
loop_
_entity_poly.entity_id
_entity_poly.type
_entity_poly.pdbx_seq_one_letter_code
_entity_poly.pdbx_strand_id
1 'polypeptide(L)' 'MTLHCTLHVDGDTVFVGAYPDPAALARDVSARAAKYIGHRFSADRLAVEASGGFNTVDLNLVQPHVAVEVQRQ' A
#
# COMPACT_ATOMS: atom_id res chain seq x y z
N MET A 1 6.59 6.25 15.93
CA MET A 1 5.24 5.88 15.48
C MET A 1 5.40 4.82 14.42
N THR A 2 4.69 3.71 14.54
CA THR A 2 4.87 2.57 13.65
C THR A 2 3.67 2.51 12.70
N LEU A 3 3.94 2.37 11.41
CA LEU A 3 2.91 2.28 10.38
C LEU A 3 2.62 0.81 10.09
N HIS A 4 1.41 0.39 10.35
CA HIS A 4 0.92 -0.92 9.93
C HIS A 4 0.35 -0.81 8.53
N CYS A 5 0.65 -1.79 7.69
CA CYS A 5 0.20 -1.85 6.31
C CYS A 5 -0.44 -3.20 6.06
N THR A 6 -1.57 -3.21 5.36
CA THR A 6 -2.24 -4.40 4.84
C THR A 6 -2.43 -4.24 3.34
N LEU A 7 -1.95 -5.19 2.55
CA LEU A 7 -2.17 -5.25 1.10
C LEU A 7 -3.33 -6.21 0.83
N HIS A 8 -4.33 -5.71 0.12
CA HIS A 8 -5.48 -6.46 -0.36
C HIS A 8 -5.40 -6.60 -1.88
N VAL A 9 -5.62 -7.81 -2.40
CA VAL A 9 -5.69 -8.11 -3.84
C VAL A 9 -6.99 -8.86 -4.08
N ASP A 10 -7.86 -8.31 -4.92
CA ASP A 10 -9.23 -8.78 -5.17
C ASP A 10 -10.07 -8.97 -3.90
N GLY A 11 -9.79 -8.16 -2.87
CA GLY A 11 -10.44 -8.23 -1.56
C GLY A 11 -9.76 -9.16 -0.56
N ASP A 12 -8.85 -10.03 -1.00
CA ASP A 12 -8.09 -10.92 -0.12
C ASP A 12 -6.85 -10.24 0.44
N THR A 13 -6.63 -10.39 1.76
CA THR A 13 -5.39 -9.93 2.40
C THR A 13 -4.23 -10.84 2.02
N VAL A 14 -3.32 -10.32 1.21
CA VAL A 14 -2.14 -11.06 0.73
C VAL A 14 -0.89 -10.75 1.54
N PHE A 15 -0.86 -9.62 2.25
CA PHE A 15 0.31 -9.22 3.03
C PHE A 15 -0.08 -8.26 4.16
N VAL A 16 0.59 -8.42 5.30
CA VAL A 16 0.53 -7.49 6.45
C VAL A 16 1.97 -7.21 6.89
N GLY A 17 2.31 -5.96 7.11
CA GLY A 17 3.64 -5.54 7.55
C GLY A 17 3.59 -4.32 8.46
N ALA A 18 4.65 -4.14 9.25
CA ALA A 18 4.84 -2.95 10.08
C ALA A 18 6.13 -2.24 9.64
N TYR A 19 6.06 -0.92 9.55
CA TYR A 19 7.13 -0.08 9.02
C TYR A 19 7.43 1.08 9.97
N PRO A 20 8.72 1.42 10.15
CA PRO A 20 9.12 2.54 11.00
C PRO A 20 8.82 3.91 10.37
N ASP A 21 8.69 3.98 9.05
CA ASP A 21 8.52 5.23 8.30
C ASP A 21 7.71 5.02 7.00
N PRO A 22 7.00 6.07 6.53
CA PRO A 22 6.11 5.97 5.37
C PRO A 22 6.88 5.75 4.07
N ALA A 23 8.15 6.16 4.01
CA ALA A 23 9.01 5.93 2.86
C ALA A 23 9.36 4.44 2.69
N ALA A 24 9.72 3.73 3.77
CA ALA A 24 9.94 2.29 3.73
C ALA A 24 8.68 1.52 3.34
N LEU A 25 7.54 1.88 3.93
CA LEU A 25 6.22 1.32 3.59
C LEU A 25 5.94 1.50 2.09
N ALA A 26 6.04 2.74 1.60
CA ALA A 26 5.75 3.07 0.22
C ALA A 26 6.60 2.28 -0.77
N ARG A 27 7.90 2.16 -0.49
CA ARG A 27 8.83 1.44 -1.36
C ARG A 27 8.54 -0.05 -1.42
N ASP A 28 8.30 -0.69 -0.27
CA ASP A 28 8.06 -2.14 -0.23
C ASP A 28 6.69 -2.50 -0.80
N VAL A 29 5.65 -1.78 -0.36
CA VAL A 29 4.27 -2.02 -0.79
C VAL A 29 4.10 -1.76 -2.28
N SER A 30 4.70 -0.71 -2.82
CA SER A 30 4.64 -0.44 -4.27
C SER A 30 5.34 -1.52 -5.09
N ALA A 31 6.47 -2.04 -4.58
CA ALA A 31 7.16 -3.15 -5.23
C ALA A 31 6.34 -4.46 -5.18
N ARG A 32 5.61 -4.70 -4.08
CA ARG A 32 4.69 -5.85 -3.95
C ARG A 32 3.47 -5.70 -4.83
N ALA A 33 2.79 -4.56 -4.77
CA ALA A 33 1.64 -4.25 -5.60
C ALA A 33 1.98 -4.39 -7.08
N ALA A 34 3.13 -3.88 -7.52
CA ALA A 34 3.59 -4.02 -8.91
C ALA A 34 3.69 -5.48 -9.40
N LYS A 35 3.84 -6.47 -8.51
CA LYS A 35 3.79 -7.90 -8.88
C LYS A 35 2.40 -8.38 -9.29
N TYR A 36 1.35 -7.75 -8.75
CA TYR A 36 -0.05 -8.13 -9.01
C TYR A 36 -0.66 -7.36 -10.17
N ILE A 37 -0.38 -6.06 -10.27
CA ILE A 37 -0.98 -5.17 -11.29
C ILE A 37 -0.16 -5.05 -12.57
N GLY A 38 1.02 -5.68 -12.67
CA GLY A 38 1.88 -5.67 -13.87
C GLY A 38 2.45 -4.29 -14.24
N HIS A 39 2.03 -3.22 -13.56
CA HIS A 39 2.46 -1.85 -13.77
C HIS A 39 3.12 -1.29 -12.51
N ARG A 40 4.12 -0.42 -12.71
CA ARG A 40 4.77 0.32 -11.63
C ARG A 40 3.80 1.37 -11.08
N PHE A 41 3.31 1.13 -9.87
CA PHE A 41 2.63 2.15 -9.10
C PHE A 41 3.66 3.13 -8.49
N SER A 42 3.32 4.42 -8.48
CA SER A 42 4.20 5.46 -7.91
C SER A 42 4.17 5.42 -6.38
N ALA A 43 5.20 4.83 -5.79
CA ALA A 43 5.43 4.83 -4.34
C ALA A 43 5.28 6.22 -3.69
N ASP A 44 5.61 7.27 -4.43
CA ASP A 44 5.45 8.66 -4.00
C ASP A 44 4.01 8.99 -3.59
N ARG A 45 3.01 8.51 -4.36
CA ARG A 45 1.60 8.73 -4.06
C ARG A 45 1.17 8.00 -2.78
N LEU A 46 1.61 6.75 -2.60
CA LEU A 46 1.32 6.01 -1.36
C LEU A 46 1.99 6.67 -0.15
N ALA A 47 3.22 7.17 -0.30
CA ALA A 47 3.92 7.88 0.76
C ALA A 47 3.21 9.18 1.14
N VAL A 48 2.73 9.94 0.15
CA VAL A 48 1.96 11.19 0.36
C VAL A 48 0.62 10.89 1.04
N GLU A 49 -0.13 9.89 0.58
CA GLU A 49 -1.43 9.50 1.16
C GLU A 49 -1.27 8.95 2.59
N ALA A 50 -0.27 8.07 2.79
CA ALA A 50 0.08 7.52 4.10
C ALA A 50 0.57 8.61 5.06
N SER A 51 1.19 9.69 4.55
CA SER A 51 1.57 10.87 5.33
C SER A 51 0.41 11.85 5.56
N GLY A 52 -0.54 11.91 4.61
CA GLY A 52 -1.74 12.76 4.66
C GLY A 52 -2.83 12.29 5.62
N GLY A 53 -2.78 11.01 6.05
CA GLY A 53 -3.71 10.46 7.05
C GLY A 53 -4.80 9.58 6.45
N PHE A 54 -4.67 9.23 5.18
CA PHE A 54 -5.57 8.28 4.54
C PHE A 54 -5.23 6.86 4.98
N ASN A 55 -6.25 6.14 5.42
CA ASN A 55 -6.12 4.78 5.90
C ASN A 55 -6.18 3.73 4.79
N THR A 56 -6.77 4.04 3.63
CA THR A 56 -6.91 3.07 2.53
C THR A 56 -6.65 3.77 1.21
N VAL A 57 -5.79 3.19 0.38
CA VAL A 57 -5.41 3.68 -0.95
C VAL A 57 -5.69 2.60 -1.98
N ASP A 58 -6.64 2.86 -2.86
CA ASP A 58 -6.91 2.00 -4.01
C ASP A 58 -5.91 2.26 -5.13
N LEU A 59 -5.16 1.22 -5.48
CA LEU A 59 -4.09 1.27 -6.48
C LEU A 59 -4.59 0.93 -7.89
N ASN A 60 -5.66 0.13 -8.01
CA ASN A 60 -6.24 -0.21 -9.31
C ASN A 60 -7.74 -0.49 -9.20
N LEU A 61 -8.52 0.22 -10.01
CA LEU A 61 -9.98 0.08 -10.11
C LEU A 61 -10.39 -1.06 -11.08
N VAL A 62 -9.43 -1.65 -11.79
CA VAL A 62 -9.64 -2.74 -12.76
C VAL A 62 -9.01 -4.02 -12.22
N GLN A 63 -9.56 -5.20 -12.49
CA GLN A 63 -9.02 -6.46 -11.96
C GLN A 63 -7.57 -6.73 -12.45
N PRO A 64 -6.67 -7.19 -11.58
CA PRO A 64 -6.87 -7.44 -10.15
C PRO A 64 -6.97 -6.14 -9.33
N HIS A 65 -7.98 -6.06 -8.47
CA HIS A 65 -8.22 -4.88 -7.63
C HIS A 65 -7.22 -4.86 -6.48
N VAL A 66 -6.30 -3.89 -6.44
CA VAL A 66 -5.27 -3.83 -5.40
C VAL A 66 -5.52 -2.62 -4.50
N ALA A 67 -5.74 -2.87 -3.21
CA ALA A 67 -5.91 -1.83 -2.20
C ALA A 67 -4.84 -1.96 -1.12
N VAL A 68 -4.38 -0.83 -0.61
CA VAL A 68 -3.43 -0.77 0.50
C VAL A 68 -4.08 -0.06 1.66
N GLU A 69 -4.23 -0.76 2.78
CA GLU A 69 -4.61 -0.15 4.04
C GLU A 69 -3.36 0.21 4.84
N VAL A 70 -3.28 1.44 5.35
CA VAL A 70 -2.21 1.93 6.23
C VAL A 70 -2.84 2.46 7.52
N GLN A 71 -2.42 1.92 8.67
CA GLN A 71 -2.86 2.34 9.98
C GLN A 71 -1.67 2.88 10.79
N ARG A 72 -1.86 4.00 11.49
CA ARG A 72 -0.83 4.55 12.39
C ARG A 72 -1.17 4.19 13.83
N GLN A 73 -0.23 3.53 14.52
CA GLN A 73 -0.31 3.28 15.97
C GLN A 73 0.71 4.12 16.74
#